data_AF-A0A2T2S2U7-F1
#
_entry.id   AF-A0A2T2S2U7-F1
#
_cell.length_a   1.000
_cell.length_b   1.000
_cell.length_c   1.000
_cell.angle_alpha   90.00
_cell.angle_beta   90.00
_cell.angle_gamma   90.00
#
_symmetry.space_group_name_H-M   'P 1'
#
loop_
_entity.id
_entity.type
_entity.pdbx_description
1 polymer ?
#
loop_
_entity_poly.entity_id
_entity_poly.type
_entity_poly.pdbx_seq_one_letter_code
_entity_poly.pdbx_strand_id
1 'polypeptide(L)'
;MKNREVAYVLWLLCLTSLCGLHRIYLGRYASGIVYLLTLGLFGIGQLIDLVLIPGMVREENLKQKALRQEAAQAGILEGTASEERLEVRILRVCRDRDGATVSDCAIETAASPARVKEVLAQLMREEAVTVDNRASDGAVVYRAI
;
A
#
# COMPACT_ATOMS: atom_id res chain seq x y z
N MET A 1 -7.78 -4.46 -13.50
CA MET A 1 -6.99 -5.17 -14.53
C MET A 1 -7.57 -4.79 -15.88
N LYS A 2 -6.72 -4.61 -16.89
CA LYS A 2 -7.14 -4.30 -18.26
C LYS A 2 -7.71 -5.57 -18.90
N ASN A 3 -8.85 -5.41 -19.58
CA ASN A 3 -9.58 -6.51 -20.20
C ASN A 3 -9.25 -6.59 -21.69
N ARG A 4 -8.99 -7.81 -22.18
CA ARG A 4 -8.65 -8.06 -23.59
C ARG A 4 -9.82 -7.73 -24.50
N GLU A 5 -11.03 -8.08 -24.08
CA GLU A 5 -12.28 -7.81 -24.80
C GLU A 5 -12.48 -6.30 -25.03
N VAL A 6 -12.28 -5.49 -23.98
CA VAL A 6 -12.36 -4.03 -24.08
C VAL A 6 -11.29 -3.48 -25.03
N ALA A 7 -10.08 -4.03 -25.02
CA ALA A 7 -9.04 -3.65 -25.97
C ALA A 7 -9.42 -3.98 -27.42
N TYR A 8 -10.08 -5.11 -27.69
CA TYR A 8 -10.58 -5.45 -29.02
C TYR A 8 -11.79 -4.60 -29.46
N VAL A 9 -12.69 -4.26 -28.54
CA VAL A 9 -13.80 -3.32 -28.82
C VAL A 9 -13.24 -1.94 -29.18
N LEU A 10 -12.24 -1.46 -28.45
CA LEU A 10 -11.55 -0.19 -28.75
C LEU A 10 -10.73 -0.27 -30.04
N TRP A 11 -10.29 -1.46 -30.44
CA TRP A 11 -9.67 -1.66 -31.75
C TRP A 11 -10.71 -1.55 -32.88
N LEU A 12 -11.93 -2.07 -32.69
CA LEU A 12 -13.02 -1.97 -33.68
C LEU A 12 -13.41 -0.51 -33.98
N LEU A 13 -13.24 0.40 -33.02
CA LEU A 13 -13.42 1.84 -33.22
C LEU A 13 -12.44 2.43 -34.27
N CYS A 14 -11.39 1.71 -34.68
CA CYS A 14 -10.57 2.15 -35.79
C CYS A 14 -11.35 2.21 -37.12
N LEU A 15 -12.44 1.46 -37.26
CA LEU A 15 -13.29 1.48 -38.45
C LEU A 15 -14.08 2.79 -38.60
N THR A 16 -14.20 3.57 -37.52
CA THR A 16 -14.90 4.86 -37.50
C THR A 16 -13.94 6.05 -37.41
N SER A 17 -12.70 5.89 -37.90
CA SER A 17 -11.61 6.88 -37.88
C SER A 17 -10.97 7.14 -36.50
N LEU A 18 -11.37 6.42 -35.44
CA LEU A 18 -10.77 6.50 -34.11
C LEU A 18 -9.62 5.50 -33.96
N CYS A 19 -8.59 5.67 -34.79
CA CYS A 19 -7.40 4.83 -34.81
C CYS A 19 -6.52 5.05 -33.55
N GLY A 20 -5.99 3.98 -32.96
CA GLY A 20 -5.02 4.06 -31.85
C GLY A 20 -5.60 4.13 -30.42
N LEU A 21 -6.93 4.14 -30.25
CA LEU A 21 -7.57 4.25 -28.94
C LEU A 21 -7.27 3.07 -28.00
N HIS A 22 -7.13 1.86 -28.57
CA HIS A 22 -6.75 0.66 -27.82
C HIS A 22 -5.33 0.77 -27.21
N ARG A 23 -4.38 1.44 -27.88
CA ARG A 23 -3.02 1.70 -27.35
C ARG A 23 -3.04 2.67 -26.18
N ILE A 24 -3.89 3.69 -26.25
CA ILE A 24 -4.12 4.64 -25.15
C ILE A 24 -4.70 3.92 -23.93
N TYR A 25 -5.68 3.03 -24.14
CA TYR A 25 -6.24 2.21 -23.06
C TYR A 25 -5.20 1.33 -22.38
N LEU A 26 -4.21 0.84 -23.14
CA LEU A 26 -3.09 0.01 -22.67
C LEU A 26 -1.90 0.83 -22.13
N GLY A 27 -2.06 2.14 -21.91
CA GLY A 27 -1.04 2.99 -21.30
C GLY A 27 0.06 3.47 -22.26
N ARG A 28 -0.06 3.19 -23.57
CA ARG A 28 0.93 3.57 -24.59
C ARG A 28 0.53 4.86 -25.31
N TYR A 29 0.43 5.96 -24.56
CA TYR A 29 -0.07 7.27 -25.02
C TYR A 29 0.66 7.80 -26.26
N ALA A 30 1.99 7.81 -26.27
CA ALA A 30 2.76 8.32 -27.41
C ALA A 30 2.43 7.56 -28.70
N SER A 31 2.46 6.22 -28.67
CA SER A 31 2.11 5.40 -29.84
C SER A 31 0.64 5.52 -30.24
N GLY A 32 -0.27 5.70 -29.27
CA GLY A 32 -1.69 5.89 -29.53
C GLY A 32 -1.98 7.22 -30.21
N ILE A 33 -1.32 8.31 -29.80
CA ILE A 33 -1.43 9.64 -30.44
C ILE A 33 -0.86 9.60 -31.85
N VAL A 34 0.29 8.96 -32.06
CA VAL A 34 0.85 8.77 -33.41
C VAL A 34 -0.14 7.99 -34.30
N TYR A 35 -0.76 6.93 -33.79
CA TYR A 35 -1.78 6.19 -34.52
C TYR A 35 -3.04 7.01 -34.79
N LEU A 36 -3.41 7.95 -33.92
CA LEU A 36 -4.54 8.85 -34.15
C LEU A 36 -4.24 9.84 -35.29
N LEU A 37 -3.04 10.42 -35.30
CA LEU A 37 -2.61 11.40 -36.31
C LEU A 37 -2.34 10.78 -37.69
N THR A 38 -2.05 9.48 -37.74
CA THR A 38 -1.67 8.75 -38.97
C THR A 38 -2.74 7.78 -39.45
N LEU A 39 -3.93 7.82 -38.84
CA LEU A 39 -5.03 6.88 -39.10
C LEU A 39 -4.63 5.40 -38.95
N GLY A 40 -3.85 5.10 -37.90
CA GLY A 40 -3.38 3.74 -37.58
C GLY A 40 -2.13 3.32 -38.33
N LEU A 41 -1.42 4.30 -38.91
CA LEU A 41 -0.31 4.16 -39.85
C LEU A 41 -0.72 3.52 -41.20
N PHE A 42 -1.65 4.16 -41.92
CA PHE A 42 -2.24 3.69 -43.20
C PHE A 42 -3.02 2.36 -43.11
N GLY A 43 -3.52 2.00 -41.93
CA GLY A 43 -4.36 0.80 -41.72
C GLY A 43 -3.57 -0.51 -41.53
N ILE A 44 -2.30 -0.57 -41.94
CA ILE A 44 -1.46 -1.77 -41.73
C ILE A 44 -1.09 -1.93 -40.25
N GLY A 45 -0.80 -0.81 -39.57
CA GLY A 45 -0.48 -0.83 -38.13
C GLY A 45 -1.63 -1.39 -37.28
N GLN A 46 -2.87 -1.27 -37.75
CA GLN A 46 -4.06 -1.82 -37.10
C GLN A 46 -4.15 -3.34 -37.23
N LEU A 47 -3.76 -3.92 -38.36
CA LEU A 47 -3.73 -5.37 -38.53
C LEU A 47 -2.68 -6.03 -37.63
N ILE A 48 -1.50 -5.41 -37.54
CA ILE A 48 -0.43 -5.87 -36.65
C ILE A 48 -0.90 -5.85 -35.20
N ASP A 49 -1.68 -4.83 -34.82
CA ASP A 49 -2.19 -4.70 -33.45
C ASP A 49 -3.08 -5.86 -32.99
N LEU A 50 -3.78 -6.58 -33.89
CA LEU A 50 -4.56 -7.78 -33.52
C LEU A 50 -3.69 -8.85 -32.83
N VAL A 51 -2.44 -9.00 -33.27
CA VAL A 51 -1.50 -9.98 -32.70
C VAL A 51 -0.82 -9.42 -31.43
N LEU A 52 -0.65 -8.10 -31.35
CA LEU A 52 0.07 -7.44 -30.25
C LEU A 52 -0.81 -7.17 -29.01
N ILE A 53 -2.12 -6.97 -29.17
CA ILE A 53 -3.06 -6.67 -28.07
C ILE A 53 -2.93 -7.67 -26.89
N PRO A 54 -2.90 -9.00 -27.10
CA PRO A 54 -2.69 -9.97 -26.02
C PRO A 54 -1.44 -9.72 -25.18
N GLY A 55 -0.31 -9.41 -25.84
CA GLY A 55 0.97 -9.16 -25.18
C GLY A 55 0.92 -7.86 -24.38
N MET A 56 0.41 -6.79 -24.99
CA MET A 56 0.28 -5.49 -24.33
C MET A 56 -0.64 -5.52 -23.11
N VAL A 57 -1.76 -6.25 -23.17
CA VAL A 57 -2.66 -6.41 -22.01
C VAL A 57 -1.97 -7.17 -20.87
N ARG A 58 -1.19 -8.20 -21.20
CA ARG A 58 -0.45 -8.98 -20.20
C ARG A 58 0.62 -8.13 -19.52
N GLU A 59 1.40 -7.40 -20.30
CA GLU A 59 2.46 -6.51 -19.81
C GLU A 59 1.91 -5.45 -18.85
N GLU A 60 0.87 -4.73 -19.25
CA GLU A 60 0.28 -3.68 -18.40
C GLU A 60 -0.36 -4.25 -17.13
N ASN A 61 -1.00 -5.42 -17.23
CA ASN A 61 -1.52 -6.10 -16.03
C ASN A 61 -0.41 -6.58 -15.09
N LEU A 62 0.72 -7.05 -15.60
CA LEU A 62 1.88 -7.43 -14.79
C LEU A 62 2.48 -6.21 -14.10
N LYS A 63 2.66 -5.11 -14.84
CA LYS A 63 3.14 -3.83 -14.29
C LYS A 63 2.24 -3.32 -13.18
N GLN A 64 0.91 -3.34 -13.38
CA GLN A 64 -0.05 -2.93 -12.35
C GLN A 64 -0.05 -3.85 -11.12
N LYS A 65 0.23 -5.15 -11.30
CA LYS A 65 0.37 -6.08 -10.17
C LYS A 65 1.64 -5.80 -9.38
N ALA A 66 2.77 -5.60 -10.06
CA ALA A 66 4.05 -5.27 -9.43
C ALA A 66 3.94 -3.97 -8.60
N LEU A 67 3.42 -2.90 -9.20
CA LEU A 67 3.23 -1.62 -8.49
C LEU A 67 2.31 -1.73 -7.28
N ARG A 68 1.23 -2.54 -7.37
CA ARG A 68 0.35 -2.81 -6.23
C ARG A 68 1.04 -3.60 -5.13
N GLN A 69 1.87 -4.58 -5.49
CA GLN A 69 2.64 -5.36 -4.54
C GLN A 69 3.70 -4.50 -3.84
N GLU A 70 4.40 -3.65 -4.58
CA GLU A 70 5.36 -2.70 -4.03
C GLU A 70 4.68 -1.72 -3.07
N ALA A 71 3.54 -1.14 -3.45
CA ALA A 71 2.79 -0.24 -2.58
C ALA A 71 2.25 -0.95 -1.31
N ALA A 72 1.75 -2.19 -1.45
CA ALA A 72 1.29 -2.97 -0.31
C ALA A 72 2.46 -3.33 0.63
N GLN A 73 3.60 -3.73 0.07
CA GLN A 73 4.81 -4.04 0.83
C GLN A 73 5.32 -2.80 1.55
N ALA A 74 5.35 -1.64 0.89
CA ALA A 74 5.73 -0.37 1.51
C ALA A 74 4.81 -0.01 2.69
N GLY A 75 3.49 -0.19 2.54
CA GLY A 75 2.54 0.04 3.63
C GLY A 75 2.73 -0.90 4.83
N ILE A 76 3.09 -2.16 4.60
CA ILE A 76 3.44 -3.11 5.67
C ILE A 76 4.73 -2.68 6.38
N LEU A 77 5.76 -2.29 5.63
CA LEU A 77 7.04 -1.82 6.20
C LEU A 77 6.86 -0.52 7.00
N GLU A 78 6.05 0.42 6.52
CA GLU A 78 5.73 1.64 7.26
C GLU A 78 4.92 1.34 8.53
N GLY A 79 3.94 0.44 8.44
CA GLY A 79 3.14 0.00 9.59
C GLY A 79 3.98 -0.67 10.68
N THR A 80 4.82 -1.63 10.29
CA THR A 80 5.75 -2.33 11.20
C THR A 80 6.78 -1.38 11.81
N ALA A 81 7.39 -0.50 11.00
CA ALA A 81 8.32 0.51 11.53
C ALA A 81 7.63 1.51 12.48
N SER A 82 6.35 1.83 12.26
CA SER A 82 5.56 2.65 13.17
C SER A 82 5.22 1.90 14.47
N GLU A 83 4.96 0.60 14.41
CA GLU A 83 4.75 -0.26 15.58
C GLU A 83 6.02 -0.36 16.43
N GLU A 84 7.16 -0.69 15.83
CA GLU A 84 8.46 -0.76 16.53
C GLU A 84 8.82 0.58 17.19
N ARG A 85 8.57 1.70 16.51
CA ARG A 85 8.76 3.04 17.09
C ARG A 85 7.85 3.30 18.28
N LEU A 86 6.63 2.79 18.26
CA LEU A 86 5.68 2.93 19.36
C LEU A 86 6.11 2.07 20.56
N GLU A 87 6.50 0.82 20.34
CA GLU A 87 7.05 -0.08 21.37
C GLU A 87 8.22 0.55 22.11
N VAL A 88 9.24 1.03 21.37
CA VAL A 88 10.43 1.66 21.96
C VAL A 88 10.06 2.91 22.75
N ARG A 89 9.09 3.71 22.27
CA ARG A 89 8.61 4.89 23.02
C ARG A 89 7.88 4.48 24.31
N ILE A 90 7.01 3.47 24.27
CA ILE A 90 6.31 2.97 25.46
C ILE A 90 7.32 2.43 26.48
N LEU A 91 8.28 1.61 26.05
CA LEU A 91 9.34 1.09 26.92
C LEU A 91 10.16 2.22 27.56
N ARG A 92 10.50 3.26 26.79
CA ARG A 92 11.18 4.44 27.32
C ARG A 92 10.35 5.13 28.40
N VAL A 93 9.04 5.30 28.20
CA VAL A 93 8.14 5.91 29.19
C VAL A 93 8.04 5.07 30.46
N CYS A 94 7.88 3.75 30.32
CA CYS A 94 7.83 2.82 31.45
C CYS A 94 9.13 2.86 32.26
N ARG A 95 10.29 2.99 31.60
CA ARG A 95 11.60 3.08 32.25
C ARG A 95 11.84 4.42 32.92
N ASP A 96 11.58 5.52 32.23
CA ASP A 96 11.90 6.87 32.72
C ASP A 96 11.04 7.29 33.93
N ARG A 97 9.83 6.70 34.08
CA ARG A 97 8.91 6.99 35.19
C ARG A 97 8.88 5.91 36.28
N ASP A 98 9.75 4.90 36.22
CA ASP A 98 9.76 3.75 37.15
C ASP A 98 8.37 3.06 37.27
N GLY A 99 7.63 2.97 36.17
CA GLY A 99 6.26 2.47 36.12
C GLY A 99 5.25 3.48 35.57
N ALA A 100 4.71 3.20 34.38
CA ALA A 100 3.76 4.07 33.69
C ALA A 100 2.38 3.42 33.53
N THR A 101 1.31 4.21 33.61
CA THR A 101 -0.04 3.73 33.31
C THR A 101 -0.29 3.72 31.80
N VAL A 102 -1.37 3.06 31.35
CA VAL A 102 -1.83 3.13 29.95
C VAL A 102 -2.08 4.58 29.53
N SER A 103 -2.65 5.40 30.41
CA SER A 103 -2.93 6.81 30.14
C SER A 103 -1.65 7.63 29.97
N ASP A 104 -0.64 7.40 30.81
CA ASP A 104 0.67 8.06 30.69
C ASP A 104 1.31 7.73 29.33
N CYS A 105 1.31 6.45 28.97
CA CYS A 105 1.85 5.99 27.70
C CYS A 105 1.06 6.59 26.52
N ALA A 106 -0.28 6.65 26.59
CA ALA A 106 -1.11 7.25 25.54
C ALA A 106 -0.84 8.75 25.36
N ILE A 107 -0.69 9.50 26.46
CA ILE A 107 -0.39 10.94 26.43
C ILE A 107 0.98 11.18 25.80
N GLU A 108 2.01 10.48 26.27
CA GLU A 108 3.39 10.72 25.82
C GLU A 108 3.62 10.21 24.39
N THR A 109 2.99 9.08 24.02
CA THR A 109 3.12 8.51 22.68
C THR A 109 2.22 9.17 21.65
N ALA A 110 1.21 9.94 22.10
CA ALA A 110 0.09 10.43 21.30
C ALA A 110 -0.67 9.32 20.56
N ALA A 111 -0.59 8.08 21.05
CA ALA A 111 -1.31 6.94 20.51
C ALA A 111 -2.64 6.73 21.24
N SER A 112 -3.60 6.06 20.59
CA SER A 112 -4.89 5.78 21.22
C SER A 112 -4.73 4.82 22.41
N PRO A 113 -5.54 4.95 23.48
CA PRO A 113 -5.44 4.04 24.63
C PRO A 113 -5.67 2.57 24.28
N ALA A 114 -6.52 2.28 23.28
CA ALA A 114 -6.72 0.93 22.78
C ALA A 114 -5.42 0.37 22.18
N ARG A 115 -4.74 1.18 21.36
CA ARG A 115 -3.49 0.78 20.71
C ARG A 115 -2.36 0.57 21.70
N VAL A 116 -2.24 1.46 22.68
CA VAL A 116 -1.24 1.32 23.76
C VAL A 116 -1.46 0.03 24.55
N LYS A 117 -2.72 -0.34 24.84
CA LYS A 117 -3.03 -1.63 25.50
C LYS A 117 -2.61 -2.84 24.68
N GLU A 118 -2.85 -2.82 23.37
CA GLU A 118 -2.42 -3.90 22.47
C GLU A 118 -0.90 -4.08 22.51
N VAL A 119 -0.16 -2.97 22.40
CA VAL A 119 1.32 -2.99 22.41
C VAL A 119 1.85 -3.40 23.78
N LEU A 120 1.30 -2.89 24.89
CA LEU A 120 1.67 -3.32 26.23
C LEU A 120 1.40 -4.82 26.46
N ALA A 121 0.25 -5.32 25.99
CA ALA A 121 -0.06 -6.75 26.07
C ALA A 121 0.91 -7.60 25.23
N GLN A 122 1.44 -7.07 24.13
CA GLN A 122 2.49 -7.72 23.35
C GLN A 122 3.82 -7.71 24.11
N LEU A 123 4.26 -6.55 24.62
CA LEU A 123 5.49 -6.43 25.41
C LEU A 123 5.46 -7.32 26.67
N MET A 124 4.29 -7.56 27.26
CA MET A 124 4.13 -8.54 28.35
C MET A 124 4.35 -9.98 27.88
N ARG A 125 3.86 -10.36 26.70
CA ARG A 125 4.10 -11.71 26.13
C ARG A 125 5.57 -11.93 25.79
N GLU A 126 6.26 -10.86 25.43
CA GLU A 126 7.70 -10.85 25.13
C GLU A 126 8.58 -10.68 26.37
N GLU A 127 7.98 -10.65 27.58
CA GLU A 127 8.68 -10.45 28.86
C GLU A 127 9.51 -9.14 28.91
N ALA A 128 9.15 -8.12 28.13
CA ALA A 128 9.80 -6.82 28.13
C ALA A 128 9.24 -5.87 29.21
N VAL A 129 8.02 -6.15 29.70
CA VAL A 129 7.30 -5.32 30.66
C VAL A 129 6.56 -6.18 31.68
N THR A 130 6.59 -5.78 32.95
CA THR A 130 5.79 -6.36 34.04
C THR A 130 4.66 -5.44 34.48
N VAL A 131 3.61 -6.03 35.04
CA VAL A 131 2.48 -5.32 35.65
C VAL A 131 2.67 -5.29 37.16
N ASP A 132 2.52 -4.10 37.73
CA ASP A 132 2.57 -3.88 39.17
C ASP A 132 1.43 -2.92 39.58
N ASN A 133 1.23 -2.78 40.89
CA ASN A 133 0.30 -1.83 41.46
C ASN A 133 1.06 -0.73 42.20
N ARG A 134 0.83 0.53 41.82
CA ARG A 134 1.49 1.67 42.44
C ARG A 134 0.94 1.88 43.86
N ALA A 135 1.82 1.81 44.84
CA ALA A 135 1.45 1.90 46.27
C ALA A 135 0.78 3.23 46.68
N SER A 136 0.98 4.32 45.92
CA SER A 136 0.43 5.64 46.27
C SER A 136 -1.06 5.80 45.97
N ASP A 137 -1.55 5.24 44.87
CA ASP A 137 -2.89 5.49 44.34
C ASP A 137 -3.65 4.20 43.94
N GLY A 138 -3.01 3.03 44.02
CA GLY A 138 -3.61 1.76 43.62
C GLY A 138 -3.72 1.58 42.10
N ALA A 139 -3.05 2.43 41.30
CA ALA A 139 -3.11 2.36 39.86
C ALA A 139 -2.28 1.20 39.30
N VAL A 140 -2.82 0.52 38.28
CA VAL A 140 -2.10 -0.49 37.52
C VAL A 140 -1.02 0.19 36.67
N VAL A 141 0.24 -0.15 36.93
CA VAL A 141 1.41 0.40 36.25
C VAL A 141 2.20 -0.69 35.55
N TYR A 142 2.84 -0.29 34.45
CA TYR A 142 3.66 -1.14 33.61
C TYR A 142 5.13 -0.70 33.76
N ARG A 143 6.00 -1.63 34.16
CA ARG A 143 7.43 -1.39 34.41
C ARG A 143 8.26 -2.17 33.39
N ALA A 144 9.20 -1.50 32.74
CA ALA A 144 10.13 -2.17 31.83
C ALA A 144 11.13 -3.02 32.63
N ILE A 145 11.48 -4.21 32.13
CA ILE A 145 12.48 -5.11 32.73
C ILE A 145 13.89 -4.74 32.27
#